data_AF-A0A957K014-F1
#
_entry.id   AF-A0A957K014-F1
#
_cell.length_a   1.000
_cell.length_b   1.000
_cell.length_c   1.000
_cell.angle_alpha   90.00
_cell.angle_beta   90.00
_cell.angle_gamma   90.00
#
_symmetry.space_group_name_H-M   'P 1'
#
loop_
_entity.id
_entity.type
_entity.pdbx_description
1 polymer ?
#
loop_
_entity_poly.entity_id
_entity_poly.type
_entity_poly.pdbx_seq_one_letter_code
_entity_poly.pdbx_strand_id
1 'polypeptide(L)'
;MKVNEVVVSRLKIEHLRETLGVGVPSPRLSWQVKTEAQNWQQVAYEIIRPGRNGPMHESSGRIESGQSRFVPWPFEPLVSRQRISLKVRVWGNDGSESAWSDPLRVEMGLLAPDDWSAQFITPAWAEDTSQANPAPYLRHEFSLRDTPVSARLYITALGVYEAEINGRRVGDQLLAPGWTVYDKRLRYQTFDVTEVLSAGTNAIGAIVADGWYRGRFGFAGGRRNIWGDRLALLAQLEVTYADGSSERIITDGSWQATTGPIQMACLYDGERYDARLEQPGWSKPGFAAASWSAVASIEQDLSVLIAPPGPPVRRQETLAPVTISQSPAGKTLIDFGQNLVGWLRIRVQREAGQTITLRHAEVLENEELGTRPLRIAEATDTYTLRGDGVEVWEPRFTFHGFRYAEISGWPGELKADDIEAVVVHSDMERAGWFECSDPLVNRLHENVVWGMRGNFLDVPTDCPQRDERLGWTTGVCPNRRLHLRRGRFPLLLAGRPGSGSDERGRRRAANRAQHPG
;
A
#
# COMPACT_ATOMS: atom_id res chain seq x y z
N MET A 1 -34.62 -6.95 36.97
CA MET A 1 -33.15 -6.96 36.76
C MET A 1 -32.89 -6.22 35.46
N LYS A 2 -32.00 -5.21 35.45
CA LYS A 2 -31.53 -4.65 34.17
C LYS A 2 -30.76 -5.77 33.46
N VAL A 3 -31.25 -6.22 32.32
CA VAL A 3 -30.48 -7.13 31.45
C VAL A 3 -29.33 -6.27 30.94
N ASN A 4 -28.10 -6.62 31.33
CA ASN A 4 -26.92 -5.93 30.83
C ASN A 4 -26.85 -6.17 29.32
N GLU A 5 -26.80 -5.11 28.54
CA GLU A 5 -26.80 -5.20 27.08
C GLU A 5 -25.49 -5.86 26.62
N VAL A 6 -25.60 -6.93 25.84
CA VAL A 6 -24.47 -7.61 25.20
C VAL A 6 -24.53 -7.29 23.71
N VAL A 7 -23.50 -6.61 23.20
CA VAL A 7 -23.46 -6.16 21.80
C VAL A 7 -22.19 -6.65 21.13
N VAL A 8 -22.33 -7.29 19.97
CA VAL A 8 -21.20 -7.56 19.08
C VAL A 8 -20.84 -6.25 18.38
N SER A 9 -19.84 -5.54 18.91
CA SER A 9 -19.48 -4.18 18.49
C SER A 9 -18.60 -4.14 17.25
N ARG A 10 -17.94 -5.24 16.90
CA ARG A 10 -17.05 -5.28 15.75
C ARG A 10 -16.86 -6.68 15.21
N LEU A 11 -17.43 -6.98 14.04
CA LEU A 11 -17.18 -8.20 13.29
C LEU A 11 -16.11 -7.93 12.21
N LYS A 12 -15.12 -8.83 12.11
CA LYS A 12 -14.05 -8.78 11.11
C LYS A 12 -13.90 -10.12 10.41
N ILE A 13 -13.45 -10.02 9.16
CA ILE A 13 -12.95 -11.14 8.38
C ILE A 13 -11.43 -11.08 8.33
N GLU A 14 -10.78 -12.22 8.54
CA GLU A 14 -9.35 -12.32 8.79
C GLU A 14 -8.92 -11.32 9.86
N HIS A 15 -8.03 -10.39 9.50
CA HIS A 15 -7.64 -9.24 10.31
C HIS A 15 -7.85 -7.93 9.53
N LEU A 16 -8.55 -8.01 8.40
CA LEU A 16 -8.67 -6.95 7.41
C LEU A 16 -9.61 -5.85 7.91
N ARG A 17 -9.33 -4.62 7.46
CA ARG A 17 -10.25 -3.47 7.62
C ARG A 17 -11.14 -3.32 6.39
N GLU A 18 -10.54 -3.44 5.22
CA GLU A 18 -11.22 -3.45 3.94
C GLU A 18 -11.62 -4.89 3.58
N THR A 19 -12.87 -5.06 3.18
CA THR A 19 -13.45 -6.38 2.89
C THR A 19 -13.75 -6.59 1.40
N LEU A 20 -13.18 -5.74 0.55
CA LEU A 20 -13.21 -5.85 -0.90
C LEU A 20 -11.94 -6.54 -1.38
N GLY A 21 -12.08 -7.56 -2.23
CA GLY A 21 -10.95 -8.29 -2.79
C GLY A 21 -10.31 -9.28 -1.81
N VAL A 22 -11.09 -9.92 -0.94
CA VAL A 22 -10.54 -10.92 0.00
C VAL A 22 -10.03 -12.14 -0.77
N GLY A 23 -8.81 -12.59 -0.47
CA GLY A 23 -8.14 -13.68 -1.20
C GLY A 23 -8.14 -15.06 -0.52
N VAL A 24 -8.83 -15.21 0.61
CA VAL A 24 -8.87 -16.48 1.35
C VAL A 24 -10.27 -17.10 1.22
N PRO A 25 -10.44 -18.24 0.52
CA PRO A 25 -11.75 -18.88 0.28
C PRO A 25 -12.51 -19.26 1.56
N SER A 26 -11.79 -19.67 2.61
CA SER A 26 -12.37 -20.02 3.92
C SER A 26 -11.85 -19.06 4.99
N PRO A 27 -12.31 -17.80 4.98
CA PRO A 27 -11.71 -16.76 5.79
C PRO A 27 -12.17 -16.88 7.25
N ARG A 28 -11.24 -16.66 8.17
CA ARG A 28 -11.49 -16.72 9.62
C ARG A 28 -12.26 -15.49 10.08
N LEU A 29 -13.10 -15.65 11.09
CA LEU A 29 -13.89 -14.56 11.66
C LEU A 29 -13.39 -14.17 13.04
N SER A 30 -13.43 -12.89 13.35
CA SER A 30 -13.15 -12.39 14.70
C SER A 30 -14.19 -11.36 15.07
N TRP A 31 -14.61 -11.35 16.33
CA TRP A 31 -15.51 -10.32 16.83
C TRP A 31 -15.12 -9.79 18.21
N GLN A 32 -15.57 -8.57 18.49
CA GLN A 32 -15.48 -7.95 19.80
C GLN A 32 -16.86 -7.78 20.38
N VAL A 33 -16.99 -8.09 21.67
CA VAL A 33 -18.23 -7.94 22.44
C VAL A 33 -18.06 -6.78 23.41
N LYS A 34 -19.06 -5.92 23.50
CA LYS A 34 -19.17 -4.84 24.48
C LYS A 34 -20.35 -5.15 25.40
N THR A 35 -20.13 -5.08 26.71
CA THR A 35 -21.16 -5.29 27.73
C THR A 35 -20.75 -4.59 29.02
N GLU A 36 -21.75 -4.22 29.83
CA GLU A 36 -21.56 -3.72 31.21
C GLU A 36 -21.59 -4.86 32.24
N ALA A 37 -21.88 -6.09 31.82
CA ALA A 37 -21.90 -7.25 32.70
C ALA A 37 -20.50 -7.55 33.27
N GLN A 38 -20.41 -7.61 34.60
CA GLN A 38 -19.19 -8.01 35.29
C GLN A 38 -18.95 -9.51 35.12
N ASN A 39 -17.69 -9.91 34.94
CA ASN A 39 -17.27 -11.31 34.77
C ASN A 39 -17.97 -12.04 33.61
N TRP A 40 -18.44 -11.30 32.62
CA TRP A 40 -19.08 -11.86 31.43
C TRP A 40 -18.06 -12.62 30.59
N GLN A 41 -18.44 -13.82 30.19
CA GLN A 41 -17.67 -14.65 29.27
C GLN A 41 -18.59 -15.22 28.21
N GLN A 42 -18.15 -15.18 26.95
CA GLN A 42 -18.84 -15.87 25.87
C GLN A 42 -18.81 -17.38 26.13
N VAL A 43 -19.96 -18.04 25.99
CA VAL A 43 -20.07 -19.51 26.07
C VAL A 43 -20.52 -20.14 24.75
N ALA A 44 -21.21 -19.36 23.90
CA ALA A 44 -21.61 -19.81 22.57
C ALA A 44 -21.67 -18.66 21.57
N TYR A 45 -21.69 -19.01 20.29
CA TYR A 45 -21.92 -18.08 19.19
C TYR A 45 -22.67 -18.74 18.03
N GLU A 46 -23.23 -17.92 17.15
CA GLU A 46 -23.82 -18.36 15.90
C GLU A 46 -23.46 -17.35 14.80
N ILE A 47 -23.09 -17.88 13.65
CA ILE A 47 -22.75 -17.12 12.45
C ILE A 47 -23.81 -17.40 11.40
N ILE A 48 -24.30 -16.36 10.74
CA ILE A 48 -25.24 -16.49 9.64
C ILE A 48 -24.76 -15.74 8.41
N ARG A 49 -25.14 -16.28 7.25
CA ARG A 49 -25.05 -15.63 5.96
C ARG A 49 -26.47 -15.33 5.48
N PRO A 50 -26.94 -14.07 5.57
CA PRO A 50 -28.25 -13.69 5.02
C PRO A 50 -28.31 -13.86 3.49
N GLY A 51 -29.48 -14.17 2.95
CA GLY A 51 -29.71 -14.18 1.50
C GLY A 51 -29.63 -12.78 0.88
N ARG A 52 -29.37 -12.70 -0.43
CA ARG A 52 -29.12 -11.43 -1.16
C ARG A 52 -30.29 -10.42 -1.06
N ASN A 53 -31.53 -10.90 -0.94
CA ASN A 53 -32.77 -10.10 -0.93
C ASN A 53 -33.78 -10.53 0.17
N GLY A 54 -33.38 -11.28 1.20
CA GLY A 54 -34.36 -11.94 2.08
C GLY A 54 -33.75 -12.90 3.10
N PRO A 55 -34.54 -13.85 3.65
CA PRO A 55 -34.20 -14.57 4.88
C PRO A 55 -32.88 -15.34 4.82
N MET A 56 -32.44 -15.80 5.99
CA MET A 56 -31.18 -16.51 6.24
C MET A 56 -30.91 -17.60 5.18
N HIS A 57 -29.76 -17.51 4.49
CA HIS A 57 -29.35 -18.48 3.47
C HIS A 57 -28.65 -19.67 4.12
N GLU A 58 -27.77 -19.40 5.08
CA GLU A 58 -26.99 -20.41 5.82
C GLU A 58 -26.80 -19.97 7.28
N SER A 59 -26.77 -20.95 8.20
CA SER A 59 -26.44 -20.75 9.61
C SER A 59 -25.48 -21.83 10.08
N SER A 60 -24.52 -21.46 10.93
CA SER A 60 -23.67 -22.42 11.63
C SER A 60 -24.42 -23.22 12.71
N GLY A 61 -25.63 -22.80 13.06
CA GLY A 61 -26.28 -23.15 14.31
C GLY A 61 -25.52 -22.58 15.52
N ARG A 62 -26.07 -22.83 16.71
CA ARG A 62 -25.41 -22.46 17.96
C ARG A 62 -24.21 -23.38 18.20
N ILE A 63 -23.02 -22.79 18.28
CA ILE A 63 -21.77 -23.48 18.57
C ILE A 63 -21.37 -23.16 20.01
N GLU A 64 -21.27 -24.20 20.85
CA GLU A 64 -20.81 -24.11 22.24
C GLU A 64 -19.29 -23.88 22.27
N SER A 65 -18.87 -22.62 22.27
CA SER A 65 -17.47 -22.22 22.36
C SER A 65 -17.33 -20.74 22.78
N GLY A 66 -16.36 -20.50 23.68
CA GLY A 66 -15.95 -19.15 24.06
C GLY A 66 -15.00 -18.46 23.08
N GLN A 67 -14.65 -19.10 21.96
CA GLN A 67 -13.75 -18.52 20.96
C GLN A 67 -14.41 -17.37 20.19
N SER A 68 -13.73 -16.23 20.11
CA SER A 68 -14.18 -15.03 19.37
C SER A 68 -13.12 -14.43 18.44
N ARG A 69 -11.97 -15.11 18.32
CA ARG A 69 -10.82 -14.65 17.54
C ARG A 69 -10.40 -15.75 16.58
N PHE A 70 -10.25 -15.38 15.30
CA PHE A 70 -9.86 -16.29 14.23
C PHE A 70 -10.65 -17.60 14.23
N VAL A 71 -11.95 -17.49 14.49
CA VAL A 71 -12.90 -18.61 14.42
C VAL A 71 -12.89 -19.14 12.98
N PRO A 72 -12.75 -20.46 12.78
CA PRO A 72 -12.77 -21.06 11.44
C PRO A 72 -14.06 -20.73 10.68
N TRP A 73 -13.94 -20.64 9.37
CA TRP A 73 -15.09 -20.47 8.49
C TRP A 73 -16.03 -21.69 8.59
N PRO A 74 -17.34 -21.52 8.90
CA PRO A 74 -18.24 -22.64 9.14
C PRO A 74 -19.02 -23.12 7.90
N PHE A 75 -18.80 -22.48 6.74
CA PHE A 75 -19.56 -22.75 5.50
C PHE A 75 -18.67 -23.33 4.40
N GLU A 76 -19.26 -23.60 3.23
CA GLU A 76 -18.48 -23.94 2.04
C GLU A 76 -17.51 -22.82 1.64
N PRO A 77 -16.35 -23.15 1.05
CA PRO A 77 -15.40 -22.14 0.57
C PRO A 77 -16.05 -21.15 -0.40
N LEU A 78 -15.74 -19.87 -0.21
CA LEU A 78 -16.16 -18.80 -1.08
C LEU A 78 -15.42 -18.86 -2.42
N VAL A 79 -16.10 -18.41 -3.48
CA VAL A 79 -15.56 -18.38 -4.84
C VAL A 79 -15.21 -16.95 -5.27
N SER A 80 -14.44 -16.82 -6.35
CA SER A 80 -14.01 -15.53 -6.88
C SER A 80 -15.19 -14.59 -7.17
N ARG A 81 -15.00 -13.29 -6.92
CA ARG A 81 -16.01 -12.22 -7.12
C ARG A 81 -17.27 -12.33 -6.25
N GLN A 82 -17.38 -13.36 -5.40
CA GLN A 82 -18.58 -13.59 -4.62
C GLN A 82 -18.78 -12.50 -3.58
N ARG A 83 -19.98 -11.92 -3.55
CA ARG A 83 -20.42 -10.95 -2.54
C ARG A 83 -21.31 -11.63 -1.51
N ILE A 84 -20.99 -11.42 -0.24
CA ILE A 84 -21.75 -11.98 0.89
C ILE A 84 -21.98 -10.92 1.97
N SER A 85 -22.94 -11.21 2.84
CA SER A 85 -23.12 -10.54 4.12
C SER A 85 -23.00 -11.56 5.24
N LEU A 86 -22.43 -11.16 6.38
CA LEU A 86 -22.28 -11.99 7.55
C LEU A 86 -22.83 -11.28 8.79
N LYS A 87 -23.44 -12.02 9.71
CA LYS A 87 -23.81 -11.52 11.04
C LYS A 87 -23.42 -12.55 12.08
N VAL A 88 -23.11 -12.08 13.29
CA VAL A 88 -22.80 -12.92 14.44
C VAL A 88 -23.67 -12.53 15.63
N ARG A 89 -24.13 -13.51 16.39
CA ARG A 89 -24.67 -13.32 17.74
C ARG A 89 -23.93 -14.21 18.74
N VAL A 90 -23.96 -13.84 20.01
CA VAL A 90 -23.22 -14.50 21.08
C VAL A 90 -24.10 -14.74 22.31
N TRP A 91 -23.74 -15.74 23.11
CA TRP A 91 -24.33 -16.01 24.42
C TRP A 91 -23.29 -15.93 25.53
N GLY A 92 -23.71 -15.40 26.69
CA GLY A 92 -22.91 -15.28 27.90
C GLY A 92 -23.08 -16.43 28.89
N ASN A 93 -22.12 -16.60 29.79
CA ASN A 93 -22.17 -17.52 30.93
C ASN A 93 -23.29 -17.20 31.95
N ASP A 94 -23.84 -15.99 31.90
CA ASP A 94 -25.00 -15.54 32.68
C ASP A 94 -26.35 -15.81 32.00
N GLY A 95 -26.34 -16.49 30.85
CA GLY A 95 -27.53 -16.77 30.04
C GLY A 95 -27.97 -15.61 29.14
N SER A 96 -27.23 -14.50 29.10
CA SER A 96 -27.49 -13.39 28.18
C SER A 96 -27.34 -13.82 26.71
N GLU A 97 -28.16 -13.25 25.85
CA GLU A 97 -28.08 -13.39 24.39
C GLU A 97 -27.93 -12.00 23.77
N SER A 98 -27.00 -11.84 22.84
CA SER A 98 -26.86 -10.61 22.08
C SER A 98 -27.89 -10.54 20.94
N ALA A 99 -28.24 -9.32 20.53
CA ALA A 99 -28.79 -9.14 19.19
C ALA A 99 -27.76 -9.58 18.12
N TRP A 100 -28.21 -9.77 16.88
CA TRP A 100 -27.31 -9.93 15.75
C TRP A 100 -26.45 -8.68 15.57
N SER A 101 -25.16 -8.87 15.28
CA SER A 101 -24.25 -7.79 14.89
C SER A 101 -24.76 -7.01 13.69
N ASP A 102 -24.21 -5.82 13.46
CA ASP A 102 -24.30 -5.19 12.14
C ASP A 102 -23.75 -6.12 11.04
N PRO A 103 -24.33 -6.09 9.83
CA PRO A 103 -23.89 -6.94 8.73
C PRO A 103 -22.48 -6.55 8.26
N LEU A 104 -21.57 -7.52 8.25
CA LEU A 104 -20.28 -7.40 7.58
C LEU A 104 -20.42 -7.81 6.12
N ARG A 105 -20.28 -6.86 5.19
CA ARG A 105 -20.25 -7.14 3.75
C ARG A 105 -18.84 -7.54 3.34
N VAL A 106 -18.73 -8.59 2.54
CA VAL A 106 -17.45 -9.14 2.06
C VAL A 106 -17.57 -9.41 0.57
N GLU A 107 -16.54 -9.08 -0.18
CA GLU A 107 -16.42 -9.38 -1.59
C GLU A 107 -15.08 -10.06 -1.86
N MET A 108 -15.13 -11.26 -2.44
CA MET A 108 -13.93 -12.02 -2.82
C MET A 108 -13.24 -11.39 -4.02
N GLY A 109 -11.91 -11.49 -4.04
CA GLY A 109 -11.10 -11.13 -5.20
C GLY A 109 -11.13 -12.20 -6.29
N LEU A 110 -10.07 -12.22 -7.10
CA LEU A 110 -9.73 -13.32 -8.01
C LEU A 110 -8.86 -14.33 -7.24
N LEU A 111 -9.30 -15.59 -7.17
CA LEU A 111 -8.72 -16.61 -6.29
C LEU A 111 -7.87 -17.64 -7.04
N ALA A 112 -8.08 -17.77 -8.36
CA ALA A 112 -7.37 -18.69 -9.22
C ALA A 112 -6.74 -17.96 -10.42
N PRO A 113 -5.67 -18.51 -11.02
CA PRO A 113 -5.07 -17.95 -12.22
C PRO A 113 -6.06 -17.78 -13.38
N ASP A 114 -6.93 -18.76 -13.59
CA ASP A 114 -7.92 -18.78 -14.66
C ASP A 114 -9.03 -17.72 -14.50
N ASP A 115 -9.10 -17.05 -13.34
CA ASP A 115 -9.95 -15.88 -13.18
C ASP A 115 -9.44 -14.66 -13.96
N TRP A 116 -8.16 -14.65 -14.31
CA TRP A 116 -7.54 -13.61 -15.12
C TRP A 116 -7.64 -13.94 -16.60
N SER A 117 -7.98 -12.93 -17.39
CA SER A 117 -7.86 -12.96 -18.84
C SER A 117 -7.00 -11.83 -19.39
N ALA A 118 -6.62 -10.89 -18.52
CA ALA A 118 -5.65 -9.85 -18.84
C ALA A 118 -4.23 -10.39 -19.02
N GLN A 119 -3.44 -9.67 -19.79
CA GLN A 119 -2.04 -9.96 -20.07
C GLN A 119 -1.16 -8.90 -19.42
N PHE A 120 0.03 -9.29 -18.96
CA PHE A 120 1.02 -8.29 -18.58
C PHE A 120 1.48 -7.55 -19.84
N ILE A 121 1.38 -6.22 -19.83
CA ILE A 121 1.82 -5.37 -20.94
C ILE A 121 2.98 -4.47 -20.52
N THR A 122 3.93 -4.27 -21.41
CA THR A 122 5.12 -3.43 -21.24
C THR A 122 5.25 -2.47 -22.42
N PRO A 123 5.85 -1.28 -22.26
CA PRO A 123 6.19 -0.44 -23.41
C PRO A 123 7.03 -1.18 -24.45
N ALA A 124 6.75 -0.99 -25.75
CA ALA A 124 7.45 -1.68 -26.82
C ALA A 124 8.77 -1.02 -27.26
N TRP A 125 9.24 0.02 -26.55
CA TRP A 125 10.53 0.66 -26.83
C TRP A 125 11.66 0.04 -26.02
N ALA A 126 12.90 0.22 -26.50
CA ALA A 126 14.09 -0.17 -25.77
C ALA A 126 14.43 0.87 -24.69
N GLU A 127 14.87 0.40 -23.52
CA GLU A 127 15.33 1.23 -22.41
C GLU A 127 16.75 0.83 -22.01
N ASP A 128 17.56 1.78 -21.56
CA ASP A 128 18.81 1.48 -20.87
C ASP A 128 18.52 1.16 -19.41
N THR A 129 18.41 -0.13 -19.09
CA THR A 129 18.04 -0.61 -17.75
C THR A 129 19.20 -0.55 -16.75
N SER A 130 20.39 -0.08 -17.16
CA SER A 130 21.50 0.19 -16.24
C SER A 130 21.27 1.45 -15.39
N GLN A 131 20.35 2.32 -15.82
CA GLN A 131 20.00 3.56 -15.14
C GLN A 131 18.48 3.65 -14.87
N ALA A 132 18.07 4.70 -14.16
CA ALA A 132 16.66 5.02 -14.03
C ALA A 132 16.14 5.61 -15.33
N ASN A 133 14.99 5.13 -15.79
CA ASN A 133 14.31 5.65 -16.98
C ASN A 133 13.07 6.45 -16.58
N PRO A 134 12.55 7.32 -17.46
CA PRO A 134 11.26 7.97 -17.25
C PRO A 134 10.15 6.94 -17.00
N ALA A 135 9.21 7.26 -16.11
CA ALA A 135 8.09 6.36 -15.81
C ALA A 135 7.14 6.28 -17.02
N PRO A 136 6.86 5.08 -17.58
CA PRO A 136 5.88 4.92 -18.64
C PRO A 136 4.45 5.22 -18.16
N TYR A 137 3.71 5.92 -19.01
CA TYR A 137 2.28 6.11 -18.95
C TYR A 137 1.65 5.14 -19.96
N LEU A 138 0.73 4.31 -19.52
CA LEU A 138 -0.02 3.36 -20.35
C LEU A 138 -1.49 3.74 -20.34
N ARG A 139 -2.17 3.71 -21.49
CA ARG A 139 -3.59 4.05 -21.58
C ARG A 139 -4.36 3.19 -22.56
N HIS A 140 -5.67 3.13 -22.37
CA HIS A 140 -6.62 2.54 -23.28
C HIS A 140 -7.98 3.26 -23.20
N GLU A 141 -8.60 3.51 -24.37
CA GLU A 141 -9.98 3.97 -24.47
C GLU A 141 -10.90 2.82 -24.85
N PHE A 142 -12.05 2.75 -24.20
CA PHE A 142 -13.05 1.71 -24.41
C PHE A 142 -14.44 2.32 -24.34
N SER A 143 -15.45 1.63 -24.88
CA SER A 143 -16.84 2.07 -24.80
C SER A 143 -17.68 1.06 -24.02
N LEU A 144 -18.47 1.57 -23.08
CA LEU A 144 -19.47 0.78 -22.35
C LEU A 144 -20.84 1.01 -22.98
N ARG A 145 -21.61 -0.07 -23.14
CA ARG A 145 -22.94 0.02 -23.78
C ARG A 145 -23.98 0.75 -22.94
N ASP A 146 -23.82 0.76 -21.62
CA ASP A 146 -24.73 1.40 -20.66
C ASP A 146 -23.96 1.82 -19.40
N THR A 147 -24.66 2.43 -18.44
CA THR A 147 -24.11 2.76 -17.12
C THR A 147 -24.05 1.50 -16.26
N PRO A 148 -22.88 1.18 -15.69
CA PRO A 148 -22.73 -0.04 -14.91
C PRO A 148 -23.40 0.08 -13.53
N VAL A 149 -24.00 -1.02 -13.06
CA VAL A 149 -24.48 -1.12 -11.67
C VAL A 149 -23.38 -1.59 -10.72
N SER A 150 -22.30 -2.13 -11.28
CA SER A 150 -21.09 -2.46 -10.54
C SER A 150 -19.88 -2.56 -11.46
N ALA A 151 -18.74 -2.04 -11.02
CA ALA A 151 -17.47 -2.25 -11.69
C ALA A 151 -16.32 -2.49 -10.69
N ARG A 152 -15.42 -3.41 -11.03
CA ARG A 152 -14.24 -3.75 -10.23
C ARG A 152 -12.99 -3.69 -11.08
N LEU A 153 -11.98 -2.94 -10.61
CA LEU A 153 -10.65 -2.97 -11.19
C LEU A 153 -9.76 -3.89 -10.35
N TYR A 154 -9.24 -4.95 -10.97
CA TYR A 154 -8.17 -5.79 -10.45
C TYR A 154 -6.87 -5.40 -11.13
N ILE A 155 -5.87 -4.97 -10.39
CA ILE A 155 -4.66 -4.36 -10.98
C ILE A 155 -3.40 -4.64 -10.17
N THR A 156 -2.28 -4.83 -10.87
CA THR A 156 -0.94 -4.97 -10.32
C THR A 156 0.12 -4.52 -11.32
N ALA A 157 1.38 -4.47 -10.90
CA ALA A 157 2.51 -4.16 -11.75
C ALA A 157 3.77 -4.95 -11.38
N LEU A 158 4.59 -5.23 -12.39
CA LEU A 158 6.02 -5.48 -12.20
C LEU A 158 6.71 -4.12 -12.09
N GLY A 159 6.85 -3.64 -10.87
CA GLY A 159 7.18 -2.25 -10.56
C GLY A 159 6.31 -1.74 -9.43
N VAL A 160 5.99 -0.45 -9.49
CA VAL A 160 4.88 0.16 -8.76
C VAL A 160 4.01 0.96 -9.72
N TYR A 161 2.73 1.16 -9.41
CA TYR A 161 1.82 1.88 -10.28
C TYR A 161 0.91 2.88 -9.55
N GLU A 162 0.37 3.80 -10.35
CA GLU A 162 -0.79 4.61 -10.00
C GLU A 162 -1.75 4.62 -11.18
N ALA A 163 -3.03 4.34 -10.96
CA ALA A 163 -4.04 4.24 -12.01
C ALA A 163 -5.05 5.40 -11.96
N GLU A 164 -5.56 5.77 -13.13
CA GLU A 164 -6.62 6.75 -13.31
C GLU A 164 -7.70 6.20 -14.26
N ILE A 165 -8.96 6.48 -13.97
CA ILE A 165 -10.09 6.25 -14.87
C ILE A 165 -10.82 7.57 -15.06
N ASN A 166 -11.04 7.97 -16.32
CA ASN A 166 -11.72 9.21 -16.68
C ASN A 166 -11.14 10.46 -15.97
N GLY A 167 -9.81 10.54 -15.84
CA GLY A 167 -9.11 11.63 -15.17
C GLY A 167 -9.22 11.64 -13.64
N ARG A 168 -9.71 10.56 -13.03
CA ARG A 168 -9.78 10.40 -11.57
C ARG A 168 -8.84 9.28 -11.13
N ARG A 169 -7.97 9.56 -10.17
CA ARG A 169 -7.14 8.56 -9.50
C ARG A 169 -8.00 7.44 -8.92
N VAL A 170 -7.59 6.20 -9.16
CA VAL A 170 -8.23 5.01 -8.59
C VAL A 170 -7.62 4.72 -7.22
N GLY A 171 -8.44 4.82 -6.18
CA GLY A 171 -8.03 4.59 -4.80
C GLY A 171 -7.03 5.62 -4.27
N ASP A 172 -6.53 5.35 -3.08
CA ASP A 172 -5.62 6.23 -2.32
C ASP A 172 -4.31 5.53 -1.92
N GLN A 173 -4.11 4.31 -2.42
CA GLN A 173 -2.95 3.49 -2.13
C GLN A 173 -1.71 4.04 -2.85
N LEU A 174 -0.58 4.03 -2.16
CA LEU A 174 0.72 4.49 -2.63
C LEU A 174 1.66 3.30 -2.83
N LEU A 175 2.59 3.44 -3.78
CA LEU A 175 3.63 2.43 -4.06
C LEU A 175 3.06 1.02 -4.24
N ALA A 176 1.82 0.91 -4.76
CA ALA A 176 1.17 -0.36 -5.04
C ALA A 176 1.90 -1.07 -6.19
N PRO A 177 2.10 -2.40 -6.17
CA PRO A 177 1.55 -3.39 -5.24
C PRO A 177 2.42 -3.65 -3.99
N GLY A 178 3.39 -2.78 -3.70
CA GLY A 178 4.35 -2.90 -2.61
C GLY A 178 5.46 -3.93 -2.89
N TRP A 179 6.26 -4.22 -1.87
CA TRP A 179 7.39 -5.11 -1.96
C TRP A 179 7.09 -6.54 -1.53
N THR A 180 7.22 -7.46 -2.49
CA THR A 180 7.13 -8.91 -2.25
C THR A 180 8.29 -9.64 -2.92
N VAL A 181 8.36 -10.95 -2.74
CA VAL A 181 9.23 -11.81 -3.55
C VAL A 181 8.47 -12.08 -4.84
N TYR A 182 8.61 -11.21 -5.84
CA TYR A 182 7.70 -11.09 -7.01
C TYR A 182 7.50 -12.41 -7.77
N ASP A 183 8.54 -13.25 -7.87
CA ASP A 183 8.52 -14.56 -8.54
C ASP A 183 7.87 -15.69 -7.69
N LYS A 184 7.45 -15.37 -6.45
CA LYS A 184 6.77 -16.31 -5.53
C LYS A 184 5.41 -15.81 -5.09
N ARG A 185 5.25 -14.50 -4.92
CA ARG A 185 3.97 -13.84 -4.71
C ARG A 185 4.04 -12.45 -5.31
N LEU A 186 3.01 -12.06 -6.05
CA LEU A 186 2.77 -10.70 -6.49
C LEU A 186 1.38 -10.29 -6.03
N ARG A 187 1.28 -9.21 -5.26
CA ARG A 187 -0.02 -8.73 -4.82
C ARG A 187 -0.73 -8.01 -5.96
N TYR A 188 -2.02 -8.23 -6.11
CA TYR A 188 -2.90 -7.33 -6.88
C TYR A 188 -3.85 -6.60 -5.94
N GLN A 189 -4.41 -5.48 -6.39
CA GLN A 189 -5.38 -4.69 -5.64
C GLN A 189 -6.74 -4.79 -6.31
N THR A 190 -7.81 -4.66 -5.51
CA THR A 190 -9.19 -4.61 -6.00
C THR A 190 -9.79 -3.27 -5.62
N PHE A 191 -10.35 -2.56 -6.60
CA PHE A 191 -11.02 -1.28 -6.38
C PHE A 191 -12.46 -1.31 -6.89
N ASP A 192 -13.36 -0.68 -6.15
CA ASP A 192 -14.70 -0.35 -6.65
C ASP A 192 -14.59 0.94 -7.48
N VAL A 193 -14.86 0.83 -8.78
CA VAL A 193 -14.77 1.95 -9.73
C VAL A 193 -16.12 2.26 -10.39
N THR A 194 -17.21 1.75 -9.79
CA THR A 194 -18.57 1.87 -10.33
C THR A 194 -18.95 3.32 -10.63
N GLU A 195 -18.68 4.23 -9.69
CA GLU A 195 -19.09 5.64 -9.78
C GLU A 195 -18.20 6.51 -10.71
N VAL A 196 -17.09 5.95 -11.20
CA VAL A 196 -16.16 6.68 -12.08
C VAL A 196 -16.47 6.43 -13.56
N LEU A 197 -17.22 5.36 -13.85
CA LEU A 197 -17.58 4.96 -15.21
C LEU A 197 -18.94 5.54 -15.63
N SER A 198 -19.12 5.67 -16.94
CA SER A 198 -20.36 6.13 -17.55
C SER A 198 -20.66 5.36 -18.84
N ALA A 199 -21.90 5.40 -19.32
CA ALA A 199 -22.23 4.89 -20.65
C ALA A 199 -21.42 5.63 -21.74
N GLY A 200 -21.08 4.94 -22.83
CA GLY A 200 -20.27 5.47 -23.90
C GLY A 200 -18.77 5.39 -23.63
N THR A 201 -18.00 6.35 -24.15
CA THR A 201 -16.53 6.29 -24.15
C THR A 201 -15.96 6.62 -22.77
N ASN A 202 -15.07 5.74 -22.31
CA ASN A 202 -14.30 5.88 -21.08
C ASN A 202 -12.81 5.69 -21.41
N ALA A 203 -11.95 6.15 -20.51
CA ALA A 203 -10.52 5.91 -20.59
C ALA A 203 -9.98 5.38 -19.26
N ILE A 204 -9.05 4.45 -19.35
CA ILE A 204 -8.24 3.97 -18.23
C ILE A 204 -6.77 4.23 -18.56
N GLY A 205 -6.01 4.63 -17.55
CA GLY A 205 -4.58 4.82 -17.66
C GLY A 205 -3.87 4.40 -16.39
N ALA A 206 -2.59 4.05 -16.51
CA ALA A 206 -1.72 3.83 -15.37
C ALA A 206 -0.30 4.34 -15.65
N ILE A 207 0.33 4.90 -14.63
CA ILE A 207 1.75 5.21 -14.61
C ILE A 207 2.43 4.04 -13.93
N VAL A 208 3.51 3.50 -14.51
CA VAL A 208 4.30 2.43 -13.91
C VAL A 208 5.73 2.92 -13.69
N ALA A 209 6.31 2.65 -12.52
CA ALA A 209 7.66 3.06 -12.17
C ALA A 209 8.48 1.89 -11.60
N ASP A 210 9.79 2.09 -11.52
CA ASP A 210 10.79 1.08 -11.13
C ASP A 210 10.45 0.34 -9.83
N GLY A 211 10.06 1.10 -8.79
CA GLY A 211 9.76 0.57 -7.46
C GLY A 211 10.86 -0.34 -6.92
N TRP A 212 10.47 -1.38 -6.18
CA TRP A 212 11.40 -2.42 -5.77
C TRP A 212 11.74 -3.39 -6.90
N TYR A 213 10.83 -3.66 -7.84
CA TYR A 213 11.01 -4.68 -8.88
C TYR A 213 12.28 -4.44 -9.73
N ARG A 214 12.45 -3.21 -10.23
CA ARG A 214 13.53 -2.82 -11.14
C ARG A 214 14.52 -1.83 -10.53
N GLY A 215 14.07 -1.06 -9.53
CA GLY A 215 14.84 0.02 -8.92
C GLY A 215 16.14 -0.45 -8.27
N ARG A 216 17.02 0.51 -7.98
CA ARG A 216 18.29 0.26 -7.29
C ARG A 216 18.02 0.09 -5.80
N PHE A 217 18.32 -1.10 -5.26
CA PHE A 217 18.28 -1.30 -3.81
C PHE A 217 19.29 -2.37 -3.33
N GLY A 218 19.67 -2.32 -2.04
CA GLY A 218 20.63 -3.25 -1.41
C GLY A 218 22.06 -2.70 -1.21
N PHE A 219 22.96 -3.54 -0.67
CA PHE A 219 24.30 -3.14 -0.22
C PHE A 219 25.30 -2.83 -1.35
N ALA A 220 26.41 -2.16 -1.00
CA ALA A 220 27.61 -1.96 -1.83
C ALA A 220 27.34 -1.29 -3.19
N GLY A 221 26.53 -0.23 -3.21
CA GLY A 221 26.08 0.41 -4.45
C GLY A 221 24.61 0.13 -4.78
N GLY A 222 24.08 -0.99 -4.28
CA GLY A 222 22.79 -1.52 -4.67
C GLY A 222 22.85 -2.23 -6.03
N ARG A 223 21.79 -2.95 -6.36
CA ARG A 223 21.61 -3.56 -7.69
C ARG A 223 20.24 -3.16 -8.23
N ARG A 224 20.21 -2.90 -9.54
CA ARG A 224 18.97 -2.72 -10.32
C ARG A 224 18.51 -4.07 -10.86
N ASN A 225 17.28 -4.12 -11.35
CA ASN A 225 16.72 -5.24 -12.11
C ASN A 225 16.75 -6.58 -11.32
N ILE A 226 16.49 -6.54 -10.01
CA ILE A 226 16.62 -7.74 -9.15
C ILE A 226 15.60 -8.82 -9.51
N TRP A 227 14.38 -8.44 -9.87
CA TRP A 227 13.34 -9.40 -10.30
C TRP A 227 13.10 -9.41 -11.81
N GLY A 228 13.50 -8.34 -12.49
CA GLY A 228 13.51 -8.26 -13.95
C GLY A 228 13.82 -6.85 -14.42
N ASP A 229 14.00 -6.72 -15.72
CA ASP A 229 14.45 -5.50 -16.41
C ASP A 229 13.32 -4.78 -17.16
N ARG A 230 12.15 -5.41 -17.31
CA ARG A 230 10.97 -4.83 -17.96
C ARG A 230 9.86 -4.53 -16.97
N LEU A 231 9.41 -3.27 -16.92
CA LEU A 231 8.20 -2.90 -16.21
C LEU A 231 6.98 -3.46 -16.92
N ALA A 232 5.94 -3.83 -16.18
CA ALA A 232 4.69 -4.26 -16.79
C ALA A 232 3.48 -3.96 -15.93
N LEU A 233 2.34 -3.79 -16.59
CA LEU A 233 1.03 -3.60 -16.00
C LEU A 233 0.16 -4.82 -16.28
N LEU A 234 -0.58 -5.28 -15.27
CA LEU A 234 -1.69 -6.22 -15.45
C LEU A 234 -2.94 -5.57 -14.87
N ALA A 235 -3.95 -5.33 -15.70
CA ALA A 235 -5.21 -4.77 -15.24
C ALA A 235 -6.42 -5.45 -15.91
N GLN A 236 -7.43 -5.76 -15.10
CA GLN A 236 -8.70 -6.33 -15.51
C GLN A 236 -9.83 -5.55 -14.86
N LEU A 237 -10.55 -4.78 -15.67
CA LEU A 237 -11.77 -4.08 -15.28
C LEU A 237 -12.96 -4.97 -15.64
N GLU A 238 -13.73 -5.38 -14.64
CA GLU A 238 -14.96 -6.14 -14.82
C GLU A 238 -16.16 -5.25 -14.55
N VAL A 239 -17.09 -5.21 -15.50
CA VAL A 239 -18.28 -4.38 -15.48
C VAL A 239 -19.52 -5.27 -15.47
N THR A 240 -20.50 -4.95 -14.62
CA THR A 240 -21.82 -5.59 -14.58
C THR A 240 -22.91 -4.55 -14.79
N TYR A 241 -23.88 -4.87 -15.62
CA TYR A 241 -25.02 -4.01 -15.95
C TYR A 241 -26.30 -4.43 -15.24
N ALA A 242 -27.33 -3.59 -15.32
CA ALA A 242 -28.62 -3.84 -14.67
C ALA A 242 -29.33 -5.10 -15.17
N ASP A 243 -29.12 -5.49 -16.44
CA ASP A 243 -29.67 -6.71 -17.04
C ASP A 243 -28.92 -8.00 -16.61
N GLY A 244 -27.86 -7.87 -15.80
CA GLY A 244 -27.05 -8.98 -15.31
C GLY A 244 -25.93 -9.44 -16.25
N SER A 245 -25.82 -8.89 -17.45
CA SER A 245 -24.68 -9.15 -18.33
C SER A 245 -23.42 -8.41 -17.85
N SER A 246 -22.27 -8.86 -18.33
CA SER A 246 -20.97 -8.31 -17.96
C SER A 246 -20.03 -8.14 -19.15
N GLU A 247 -19.10 -7.20 -19.00
CA GLU A 247 -18.02 -6.93 -19.95
C GLU A 247 -16.69 -6.85 -19.21
N ARG A 248 -15.60 -7.18 -19.91
CA ARG A 248 -14.24 -7.13 -19.38
C ARG A 248 -13.37 -6.27 -20.28
N ILE A 249 -12.68 -5.32 -19.66
CA ILE A 249 -11.66 -4.48 -20.29
C ILE A 249 -10.34 -4.88 -19.66
N ILE A 250 -9.40 -5.33 -20.49
CA ILE A 250 -8.17 -5.97 -20.04
C ILE A 250 -6.95 -5.25 -20.58
N THR A 251 -5.80 -5.44 -19.93
CA THR A 251 -4.50 -5.14 -20.52
C THR A 251 -4.17 -6.16 -21.60
N ASP A 252 -3.96 -5.66 -22.81
CA ASP A 252 -3.59 -6.42 -24.01
C ASP A 252 -2.91 -5.49 -25.04
N GLY A 253 -2.72 -5.96 -26.27
CA GLY A 253 -2.09 -5.19 -27.35
C GLY A 253 -2.85 -3.95 -27.85
N SER A 254 -4.07 -3.69 -27.36
CA SER A 254 -4.85 -2.49 -27.70
C SER A 254 -4.47 -1.25 -26.87
N TRP A 255 -3.57 -1.42 -25.90
CA TRP A 255 -3.05 -0.33 -25.10
C TRP A 255 -1.93 0.43 -25.83
N GLN A 256 -1.73 1.68 -25.43
CA GLN A 256 -0.65 2.52 -25.92
C GLN A 256 0.18 3.03 -24.75
N ALA A 257 1.44 3.37 -25.00
CA ALA A 257 2.35 3.89 -24.00
C ALA A 257 3.15 5.11 -24.47
N THR A 258 3.55 5.95 -23.52
CA THR A 258 4.49 7.06 -23.70
C THR A 258 5.31 7.27 -22.43
N THR A 259 6.38 8.06 -22.50
CA THR A 259 6.97 8.69 -21.32
C THR A 259 6.20 9.97 -20.96
N GLY A 260 6.38 10.46 -19.74
CA GLY A 260 5.68 11.66 -19.24
C GLY A 260 6.54 12.49 -18.29
N PRO A 261 5.94 13.31 -17.42
CA PRO A 261 6.67 14.28 -16.61
C PRO A 261 7.62 13.65 -15.58
N ILE A 262 7.41 12.41 -15.17
CA ILE A 262 8.31 11.71 -14.23
C ILE A 262 9.51 11.17 -15.01
N GLN A 263 10.61 11.93 -15.00
CA GLN A 263 11.85 11.63 -15.72
C GLN A 263 12.77 10.66 -14.96
N MET A 264 12.58 10.54 -13.65
CA MET A 264 13.23 9.54 -12.81
C MET A 264 12.33 9.27 -11.60
N ALA A 265 12.18 8.01 -11.24
CA ALA A 265 11.60 7.60 -9.95
C ALA A 265 12.50 6.53 -9.31
N CYS A 266 13.18 6.89 -8.24
CA CYS A 266 14.05 5.99 -7.48
C CYS A 266 13.73 6.10 -5.99
N LEU A 267 13.52 4.96 -5.34
CA LEU A 267 13.21 4.93 -3.90
C LEU A 267 14.32 5.57 -3.05
N TYR A 268 15.59 5.45 -3.45
CA TYR A 268 16.72 6.02 -2.70
C TYR A 268 17.08 7.44 -3.15
N ASP A 269 17.04 7.69 -4.45
CA ASP A 269 17.61 8.93 -5.00
C ASP A 269 16.59 10.05 -5.12
N GLY A 270 15.29 9.72 -5.22
CA GLY A 270 14.19 10.65 -5.29
C GLY A 270 13.44 10.61 -6.62
N GLU A 271 12.65 11.65 -6.88
CA GLU A 271 11.86 11.81 -8.09
C GLU A 271 12.27 13.09 -8.84
N ARG A 272 12.53 12.95 -10.15
CA ARG A 272 12.71 14.10 -11.05
C ARG A 272 11.46 14.27 -11.89
N TYR A 273 10.82 15.42 -11.76
CA TYR A 273 9.57 15.74 -12.41
C TYR A 273 9.69 17.01 -13.25
N ASP A 274 9.34 16.94 -14.53
CA ASP A 274 9.26 18.08 -15.43
C ASP A 274 7.80 18.33 -15.85
N ALA A 275 7.17 19.31 -15.23
CA ALA A 275 5.75 19.62 -15.46
C ALA A 275 5.47 20.11 -16.89
N ARG A 276 6.49 20.54 -17.63
CA ARG A 276 6.34 20.95 -19.05
C ARG A 276 6.01 19.76 -19.96
N LEU A 277 6.25 18.54 -19.49
CA LEU A 277 5.95 17.29 -20.19
C LEU A 277 4.61 16.66 -19.77
N GLU A 278 3.82 17.35 -18.93
CA GLU A 278 2.47 16.93 -18.62
C GLU A 278 1.61 16.85 -19.89
N GLN A 279 0.75 15.84 -19.95
CA GLN A 279 -0.23 15.66 -21.03
C GLN A 279 -1.63 15.77 -20.42
N PRO A 280 -2.18 16.99 -20.27
CA PRO A 280 -3.48 17.18 -19.63
C PRO A 280 -4.58 16.34 -20.28
N GLY A 281 -5.31 15.58 -19.47
CA GLY A 281 -6.38 14.72 -19.95
C GLY A 281 -5.95 13.40 -20.58
N TRP A 282 -4.69 12.98 -20.46
CA TRP A 282 -4.19 11.70 -20.99
C TRP A 282 -5.04 10.47 -20.60
N SER A 283 -5.62 10.49 -19.39
CA SER A 283 -6.48 9.44 -18.82
C SER A 283 -7.98 9.74 -18.98
N LYS A 284 -8.37 10.70 -19.84
CA LYS A 284 -9.76 11.02 -20.19
C LYS A 284 -10.10 10.50 -21.60
N PRO A 285 -11.39 10.21 -21.87
CA PRO A 285 -11.84 9.84 -23.20
C PRO A 285 -11.65 10.98 -24.20
N GLY A 286 -11.39 10.65 -25.47
CA GLY A 286 -11.17 11.61 -26.55
C GLY A 286 -9.78 12.27 -26.55
N PHE A 287 -8.81 11.72 -25.81
CA PHE A 287 -7.44 12.23 -25.81
C PHE A 287 -6.69 11.75 -27.05
N ALA A 288 -6.00 12.69 -27.73
CA ALA A 288 -5.28 12.42 -28.97
C ALA A 288 -3.95 11.67 -28.72
N ALA A 289 -4.02 10.36 -28.54
CA ALA A 289 -2.87 9.49 -28.30
C ALA A 289 -2.20 8.94 -29.59
N ALA A 290 -2.37 9.60 -30.73
CA ALA A 290 -1.86 9.10 -32.02
C ALA A 290 -0.32 9.00 -32.07
N SER A 291 0.38 9.80 -31.27
CA SER A 291 1.84 9.77 -31.13
C SER A 291 2.36 8.75 -30.10
N TRP A 292 1.47 8.09 -29.36
CA TRP A 292 1.86 7.12 -28.35
C TRP A 292 2.28 5.81 -29.01
N SER A 293 3.33 5.19 -28.47
CA SER A 293 3.86 3.94 -28.96
C SER A 293 2.96 2.75 -28.59
N ALA A 294 3.08 1.65 -29.31
CA ALA A 294 2.41 0.40 -28.94
C ALA A 294 3.01 -0.19 -27.64
N VAL A 295 2.25 -1.12 -27.03
CA VAL A 295 2.74 -1.99 -25.97
C VAL A 295 3.08 -3.38 -26.52
N ALA A 296 3.84 -4.15 -25.77
CA ALA A 296 4.08 -5.57 -26.00
C ALA A 296 3.55 -6.38 -24.82
N SER A 297 3.01 -7.58 -25.08
CA SER A 297 2.65 -8.52 -24.02
C SER A 297 3.89 -9.25 -23.52
N ILE A 298 3.94 -9.55 -22.22
CA ILE A 298 4.96 -10.41 -21.61
C ILE A 298 4.27 -11.57 -20.89
N GLU A 299 4.88 -12.76 -21.03
CA GLU A 299 4.42 -13.93 -20.30
C GLU A 299 4.92 -13.88 -18.86
N GLN A 300 4.03 -14.15 -17.91
CA GLN A 300 4.31 -14.24 -16.48
C GLN A 300 3.45 -15.33 -15.86
N ASP A 301 3.97 -15.97 -14.82
CA ASP A 301 3.21 -16.97 -14.06
C ASP A 301 2.13 -16.29 -13.21
N LEU A 302 0.86 -16.44 -13.60
CA LEU A 302 -0.27 -15.85 -12.89
C LEU A 302 -0.59 -16.57 -11.57
N SER A 303 -0.01 -17.75 -11.31
CA SER A 303 -0.19 -18.48 -10.04
C SER A 303 0.45 -17.80 -8.83
N VAL A 304 1.36 -16.85 -9.07
CA VAL A 304 1.96 -16.04 -8.01
C VAL A 304 1.04 -14.90 -7.56
N LEU A 305 -0.04 -14.60 -8.30
CA LEU A 305 -0.95 -13.50 -7.98
C LEU A 305 -1.77 -13.80 -6.72
N ILE A 306 -1.73 -12.87 -5.76
CA ILE A 306 -2.48 -12.98 -4.51
C ILE A 306 -3.18 -11.68 -4.15
N ALA A 307 -4.30 -11.77 -3.43
CA ALA A 307 -4.88 -10.60 -2.80
C ALA A 307 -4.01 -10.09 -1.63
N PRO A 308 -4.09 -8.79 -1.27
CA PRO A 308 -3.24 -8.23 -0.23
C PRO A 308 -3.60 -8.81 1.15
N PRO A 309 -2.62 -9.31 1.92
CA PRO A 309 -2.86 -9.87 3.24
C PRO A 309 -2.83 -8.81 4.34
N GLY A 310 -2.83 -7.52 4.04
CA GLY A 310 -2.62 -6.45 5.02
C GLY A 310 -2.97 -5.08 4.46
N PRO A 311 -2.90 -4.02 5.29
CA PRO A 311 -3.25 -2.67 4.86
C PRO A 311 -2.26 -2.12 3.82
N PRO A 312 -2.72 -1.28 2.88
CA PRO A 312 -1.87 -0.62 1.90
C PRO A 312 -1.08 0.53 2.54
N VAL A 313 -0.10 1.05 1.80
CA VAL A 313 0.60 2.30 2.13
C VAL A 313 -0.28 3.48 1.72
N ARG A 314 -0.43 4.49 2.59
CA ARG A 314 -1.24 5.69 2.38
C ARG A 314 -0.56 6.93 2.93
N ARG A 315 -1.05 8.10 2.50
CA ARG A 315 -0.82 9.39 3.18
C ARG A 315 -1.60 9.37 4.50
N GLN A 316 -0.95 9.70 5.60
CA GLN A 316 -1.50 9.51 6.95
C GLN A 316 -1.85 10.84 7.60
N GLU A 317 -0.91 11.78 7.55
CA GLU A 317 -1.04 13.12 8.10
C GLU A 317 -0.09 14.07 7.36
N THR A 318 -0.30 15.37 7.49
CA THR A 318 0.63 16.39 7.01
C THR A 318 1.20 17.17 8.19
N LEU A 319 2.47 17.55 8.10
CA LEU A 319 3.16 18.37 9.09
C LEU A 319 3.60 19.68 8.44
N ALA A 320 3.21 20.80 9.04
CA ALA A 320 3.69 22.12 8.66
C ALA A 320 5.14 22.32 9.15
N PRO A 321 5.93 23.17 8.47
CA PRO A 321 7.21 23.65 8.99
C PRO A 321 7.07 24.23 10.39
N VAL A 322 7.95 23.83 11.32
CA VAL A 322 8.10 24.49 12.62
C VAL A 322 8.98 25.73 12.47
N THR A 323 10.05 25.61 11.69
CA THR A 323 10.98 26.71 11.41
C THR A 323 11.42 26.67 9.95
N ILE A 324 11.52 27.85 9.33
CA ILE A 324 12.21 28.07 8.07
C ILE A 324 13.34 29.07 8.35
N SER A 325 14.57 28.69 8.09
CA SER A 325 15.76 29.49 8.39
C SER A 325 16.79 29.43 7.25
N GLN A 326 17.85 30.22 7.38
CA GLN A 326 19.03 30.12 6.53
C GLN A 326 20.11 29.35 7.29
N SER A 327 20.74 28.37 6.64
CA SER A 327 21.94 27.71 7.16
C SER A 327 23.15 28.66 7.13
N PRO A 328 24.26 28.37 7.82
CA PRO A 328 25.49 29.17 7.75
C PRO A 328 25.99 29.43 6.32
N ALA A 329 25.80 28.49 5.40
CA ALA A 329 26.12 28.61 3.98
C ALA A 329 25.07 29.38 3.15
N GLY A 330 24.04 29.95 3.80
CA GLY A 330 22.99 30.74 3.15
C GLY A 330 21.97 29.91 2.36
N LYS A 331 21.72 28.66 2.78
CA LYS A 331 20.72 27.79 2.16
C LYS A 331 19.42 27.82 2.95
N THR A 332 18.29 27.72 2.24
CA THR A 332 16.98 27.64 2.89
C THR A 332 16.81 26.27 3.53
N LEU A 333 16.68 26.24 4.85
CA LEU A 333 16.56 25.05 5.66
C LEU A 333 15.20 25.04 6.38
N ILE A 334 14.54 23.90 6.36
CA ILE A 334 13.25 23.67 7.03
C ILE A 334 13.45 22.66 8.15
N ASP A 335 12.85 22.91 9.32
CA ASP A 335 12.68 21.94 10.39
C ASP A 335 11.19 21.64 10.59
N PHE A 336 10.78 20.37 10.45
CA PHE A 336 9.40 19.92 10.71
C PHE A 336 9.15 19.53 12.18
N GLY A 337 10.16 19.62 13.05
CA GLY A 337 10.09 19.28 14.47
C GLY A 337 10.01 17.78 14.77
N GLN A 338 9.81 16.95 13.75
CA GLN A 338 9.65 15.49 13.84
C GLN A 338 10.45 14.81 12.73
N ASN A 339 11.23 13.78 13.09
CA ASN A 339 11.79 12.87 12.09
C ASN A 339 10.68 11.92 11.60
N LEU A 340 10.31 12.04 10.34
CA LEU A 340 9.17 11.39 9.70
C LEU A 340 9.61 10.59 8.47
N VAL A 341 8.67 9.86 7.89
CA VAL A 341 8.88 9.17 6.61
C VAL A 341 7.78 9.56 5.64
N GLY A 342 8.18 9.92 4.42
CA GLY A 342 7.28 10.42 3.39
C GLY A 342 8.01 11.36 2.44
N TRP A 343 7.41 12.50 2.12
CA TRP A 343 7.95 13.48 1.17
C TRP A 343 7.41 14.87 1.42
N LEU A 344 7.84 15.85 0.62
CA LEU A 344 7.29 17.20 0.63
C LEU A 344 6.22 17.36 -0.44
N ARG A 345 5.16 18.09 -0.10
CA ARG A 345 4.21 18.67 -1.05
C ARG A 345 4.48 20.16 -1.10
N ILE A 346 4.66 20.69 -2.31
CA ILE A 346 4.92 22.10 -2.56
C ILE A 346 3.75 22.74 -3.29
N ARG A 347 3.55 24.03 -3.04
CA ARG A 347 2.66 24.93 -3.77
C ARG A 347 3.49 26.11 -4.23
N VAL A 348 3.63 26.29 -5.54
CA VAL A 348 4.57 27.28 -6.10
C VAL A 348 4.05 27.90 -7.38
N GLN A 349 4.43 29.15 -7.64
CA GLN A 349 4.06 29.87 -8.86
C GLN A 349 5.24 30.67 -9.39
N ARG A 350 5.73 30.34 -10.58
CA ARG A 350 6.71 31.12 -11.34
C ARG A 350 6.65 30.82 -12.84
N GLU A 351 7.55 31.45 -13.58
CA GLU A 351 7.77 31.18 -14.99
C GLU A 351 8.21 29.73 -15.25
N ALA A 352 7.93 29.27 -16.46
CA ALA A 352 8.24 27.92 -16.92
C ALA A 352 9.76 27.65 -16.91
N GLY A 353 10.15 26.42 -16.60
CA GLY A 353 11.54 25.97 -16.65
C GLY A 353 12.36 26.22 -15.38
N GLN A 354 11.86 27.03 -14.44
CA GLN A 354 12.47 27.13 -13.11
C GLN A 354 12.43 25.75 -12.45
N THR A 355 13.55 25.32 -11.85
CA THR A 355 13.65 24.03 -11.16
C THR A 355 13.86 24.23 -9.67
N ILE A 356 13.02 23.59 -8.87
CA ILE A 356 13.11 23.53 -7.42
C ILE A 356 13.72 22.19 -7.03
N THR A 357 14.70 22.23 -6.14
CA THR A 357 15.36 21.02 -5.62
C THR A 357 15.09 20.90 -4.13
N LEU A 358 14.63 19.73 -3.70
CA LEU A 358 14.23 19.39 -2.33
C LEU A 358 15.14 18.26 -1.83
N ARG A 359 16.05 18.56 -0.90
CA ARG A 359 16.95 17.56 -0.31
C ARG A 359 16.52 17.24 1.11
N HIS A 360 16.59 15.97 1.51
CA HIS A 360 16.02 15.50 2.78
C HIS A 360 17.10 14.89 3.68
N ALA A 361 17.06 15.15 4.99
CA ALA A 361 17.91 14.47 5.97
C ALA A 361 17.31 14.40 7.38
N GLU A 362 17.76 13.44 8.18
CA GLU A 362 17.30 13.25 9.56
C GLU A 362 17.89 14.25 10.55
N VAL A 363 19.11 14.74 10.29
CA VAL A 363 19.91 15.53 11.23
C VAL A 363 20.61 16.69 10.52
N LEU A 364 21.05 17.65 11.32
CA LEU A 364 22.00 18.68 10.89
C LEU A 364 23.42 18.27 11.31
N GLU A 365 24.41 18.52 10.46
CA GLU A 365 25.84 18.40 10.76
C GLU A 365 26.47 19.78 10.56
N ASN A 366 27.03 20.37 11.64
CA ASN A 366 27.55 21.75 11.63
C ASN A 366 26.51 22.78 11.15
N GLU A 367 25.26 22.66 11.59
CA GLU A 367 24.12 23.52 11.22
C GLU A 367 23.74 23.49 9.73
N GLU A 368 24.34 22.60 8.95
CA GLU A 368 23.97 22.29 7.56
C GLU A 368 23.20 20.97 7.47
N LEU A 369 22.54 20.72 6.33
CA LEU A 369 21.84 19.46 6.10
C LEU A 369 22.82 18.27 6.12
N GLY A 370 22.67 17.37 7.10
CA GLY A 370 23.57 16.24 7.33
C GLY A 370 23.25 15.04 6.44
N THR A 371 23.75 15.03 5.21
CA THR A 371 23.45 13.96 4.22
C THR A 371 24.47 12.82 4.21
N ARG A 372 25.63 12.97 4.86
CA ARG A 372 26.65 11.90 4.95
C ARG A 372 26.10 10.56 5.47
N PRO A 373 25.23 10.50 6.49
CA PRO A 373 24.64 9.23 6.96
C PRO A 373 23.76 8.50 5.94
N LEU A 374 23.28 9.19 4.89
CA LEU A 374 22.48 8.59 3.81
C LEU A 374 23.32 7.70 2.88
N ARG A 375 24.65 7.78 3.01
CA ARG A 375 25.63 7.10 2.16
C ARG A 375 25.46 7.52 0.70
N ILE A 376 24.94 6.64 -0.16
CA ILE A 376 24.76 6.89 -1.60
C ILE A 376 23.28 7.04 -2.00
N ALA A 377 22.37 7.16 -1.03
CA ALA A 377 21.02 7.61 -1.32
C ALA A 377 21.03 9.13 -1.44
N GLU A 378 20.65 9.66 -2.60
CA GLU A 378 20.60 11.12 -2.80
C GLU A 378 19.47 11.78 -2.02
N ALA A 379 18.34 11.08 -1.81
CA ALA A 379 17.14 11.59 -1.14
C ALA A 379 16.74 13.00 -1.61
N THR A 380 16.76 13.21 -2.93
CA THR A 380 16.63 14.52 -3.56
C THR A 380 15.57 14.48 -4.65
N ASP A 381 14.54 15.31 -4.47
CA ASP A 381 13.51 15.49 -5.49
C ASP A 381 13.73 16.79 -6.27
N THR A 382 13.40 16.79 -7.56
CA THR A 382 13.45 17.99 -8.39
C THR A 382 12.15 18.20 -9.14
N TYR A 383 11.64 19.43 -9.13
CA TYR A 383 10.43 19.83 -9.83
C TYR A 383 10.72 21.01 -10.78
N THR A 384 10.57 20.78 -12.08
CA THR A 384 10.65 21.84 -13.11
C THR A 384 9.26 22.34 -13.46
N LEU A 385 9.01 23.63 -13.25
CA LEU A 385 7.71 24.28 -13.40
C LEU A 385 7.27 24.38 -14.88
N ARG A 386 5.97 24.29 -15.13
CA ARG A 386 5.37 24.57 -16.45
C ARG A 386 4.92 26.02 -16.62
N GLY A 387 4.72 26.73 -15.51
CA GLY A 387 4.56 28.18 -15.45
C GLY A 387 3.20 28.74 -15.89
N ASP A 388 2.13 27.93 -15.82
CA ASP A 388 0.77 28.32 -16.21
C ASP A 388 -0.14 28.71 -15.03
N GLY A 389 0.45 28.96 -13.85
CA GLY A 389 -0.29 29.38 -12.66
C GLY A 389 0.35 28.85 -11.38
N VAL A 390 -0.49 28.68 -10.35
CA VAL A 390 -0.08 28.01 -9.11
C VAL A 390 -0.05 26.50 -9.37
N GLU A 391 1.11 25.90 -9.16
CA GLU A 391 1.35 24.48 -9.32
C GLU A 391 1.43 23.82 -7.94
N VAL A 392 0.81 22.64 -7.80
CA VAL A 392 0.90 21.81 -6.59
C VAL A 392 1.51 20.49 -6.99
N TRP A 393 2.61 20.13 -6.33
CA TRP A 393 3.36 18.93 -6.67
C TRP A 393 3.79 18.19 -5.41
N GLU A 394 3.75 16.86 -5.50
CA GLU A 394 4.37 15.92 -4.58
C GLU A 394 4.82 14.70 -5.40
N PRO A 395 5.90 14.01 -4.99
CA PRO A 395 6.35 12.82 -5.71
C PRO A 395 5.35 11.66 -5.58
N ARG A 396 5.38 10.73 -6.53
CA ARG A 396 4.49 9.56 -6.56
C ARG A 396 5.19 8.25 -6.21
N PHE A 397 6.47 8.12 -6.56
CA PHE A 397 7.18 6.83 -6.60
C PHE A 397 8.51 6.80 -5.84
N THR A 398 8.65 7.65 -4.83
CA THR A 398 9.76 7.64 -3.87
C THR A 398 9.29 7.92 -2.45
N PHE A 399 10.18 7.83 -1.48
CA PHE A 399 9.96 8.29 -0.10
C PHE A 399 11.31 8.53 0.58
N HIS A 400 11.30 9.37 1.62
CA HIS A 400 12.49 9.78 2.35
C HIS A 400 12.23 9.69 3.86
N GLY A 401 13.26 9.37 4.64
CA GLY A 401 13.25 9.53 6.09
C GLY A 401 13.98 10.82 6.48
N PHE A 402 13.28 11.78 7.06
CA PHE A 402 13.83 13.10 7.33
C PHE A 402 13.10 13.87 8.43
N ARG A 403 13.82 14.82 9.03
CA ARG A 403 13.24 15.91 9.85
C ARG A 403 13.47 17.25 9.19
N TYR A 404 14.59 17.37 8.48
CA TYR A 404 15.05 18.60 7.87
C TYR A 404 15.00 18.49 6.36
N ALA A 405 14.71 19.61 5.70
CA ALA A 405 14.79 19.74 4.26
C ALA A 405 15.59 20.98 3.86
N GLU A 406 16.45 20.84 2.85
CA GLU A 406 17.15 21.95 2.21
C GLU A 406 16.48 22.24 0.87
N ILE A 407 16.08 23.49 0.66
CA ILE A 407 15.36 23.94 -0.54
C ILE A 407 16.26 24.88 -1.33
N SER A 408 16.37 24.62 -2.63
CA SER A 408 17.08 25.50 -3.56
C SER A 408 16.27 25.70 -4.85
N GLY A 409 16.54 26.80 -5.55
CA GLY A 409 15.73 27.22 -6.70
C GLY A 409 14.31 27.68 -6.34
N TRP A 410 14.02 27.88 -5.05
CA TRP A 410 12.73 28.41 -4.62
C TRP A 410 12.58 29.87 -5.08
N PRO A 411 11.41 30.24 -5.59
CA PRO A 411 11.25 31.57 -6.14
C PRO A 411 10.81 32.62 -5.12
N GLY A 412 11.71 33.54 -4.79
CA GLY A 412 11.47 34.55 -3.75
C GLY A 412 11.57 33.94 -2.35
N GLU A 413 10.78 34.44 -1.42
CA GLU A 413 10.72 33.93 -0.06
C GLU A 413 9.81 32.69 0.04
N LEU A 414 10.30 31.64 0.71
CA LEU A 414 9.52 30.45 1.00
C LEU A 414 8.67 30.67 2.26
N LYS A 415 7.35 30.53 2.13
CA LYS A 415 6.41 30.67 3.26
C LYS A 415 6.03 29.29 3.79
N ALA A 416 5.64 29.23 5.06
CA ALA A 416 5.21 27.98 5.70
C ALA A 416 4.00 27.33 5.00
N ASP A 417 3.08 28.12 4.45
CA ASP A 417 1.89 27.62 3.74
C ASP A 417 2.19 27.08 2.33
N ASP A 418 3.41 27.32 1.81
CA ASP A 418 3.81 26.88 0.48
C ASP A 418 4.35 25.44 0.48
N ILE A 419 4.61 24.86 1.66
CA ILE A 419 5.24 23.55 1.78
C ILE A 419 4.77 22.79 3.02
N GLU A 420 4.47 21.50 2.86
CA GLU A 420 4.15 20.61 3.96
C GLU A 420 4.88 19.27 3.79
N ALA A 421 5.19 18.60 4.89
CA ALA A 421 5.66 17.21 4.86
C ALA A 421 4.45 16.26 4.92
N VAL A 422 4.34 15.37 3.95
CA VAL A 422 3.30 14.34 3.89
C VAL A 422 3.85 13.07 4.50
N VAL A 423 3.27 12.63 5.63
CA VAL A 423 3.68 11.40 6.32
C VAL A 423 3.06 10.19 5.63
N VAL A 424 3.88 9.20 5.29
CA VAL A 424 3.49 8.02 4.51
C VAL A 424 3.95 6.75 5.21
N HIS A 425 3.01 5.83 5.44
CA HIS A 425 3.29 4.47 5.92
C HIS A 425 2.09 3.54 5.65
N SER A 426 2.25 2.24 5.91
CA SER A 426 1.15 1.27 5.90
C SER A 426 0.04 1.71 6.85
N ASP A 427 -1.21 1.73 6.39
CA ASP A 427 -2.40 2.18 7.14
C ASP A 427 -2.85 1.17 8.21
N MET A 428 -1.98 1.00 9.19
CA MET A 428 -2.19 0.13 10.32
C MET A 428 -3.07 0.81 11.36
N GLU A 429 -4.05 0.05 11.87
CA GLU A 429 -4.84 0.49 13.01
C GLU A 429 -3.98 0.55 14.27
N ARG A 430 -3.84 1.76 14.84
CA ARG A 430 -3.19 1.95 16.15
C ARG A 430 -4.01 1.24 17.22
N ALA A 431 -3.33 0.44 18.04
CA ALA A 431 -3.96 -0.42 19.03
C ALA A 431 -3.55 -0.10 20.48
N GLY A 432 -2.52 0.73 20.67
CA GLY A 432 -1.97 1.02 21.99
C GLY A 432 -1.60 2.49 22.19
N TRP A 433 -1.84 2.95 23.42
CA TRP A 433 -1.48 4.27 23.93
C TRP A 433 -0.83 4.07 25.31
N PHE A 434 0.04 4.99 25.68
CA PHE A 434 0.75 4.98 26.96
C PHE A 434 1.02 6.42 27.38
N GLU A 435 0.82 6.68 28.66
CA GLU A 435 1.16 7.93 29.32
C GLU A 435 1.54 7.61 30.78
N CYS A 436 2.52 8.33 31.32
CA CYS A 436 2.86 8.32 32.72
C CYS A 436 3.25 9.72 33.21
N SER A 437 3.55 9.84 34.51
CA SER A 437 3.92 11.11 35.14
C SER A 437 5.30 11.64 34.73
N ASP A 438 6.12 10.83 34.06
CA ASP A 438 7.46 11.23 33.62
C ASP A 438 7.42 11.66 32.14
N PRO A 439 7.64 12.95 31.84
CA PRO A 439 7.57 13.47 30.47
C PRO A 439 8.63 12.88 29.53
N LEU A 440 9.79 12.45 30.04
CA LEU A 440 10.83 11.83 29.20
C LEU A 440 10.44 10.42 28.78
N VAL A 441 9.73 9.68 29.63
CA VAL A 441 9.20 8.36 29.27
C VAL A 441 8.07 8.49 28.25
N ASN A 442 7.21 9.51 28.38
CA ASN A 442 6.20 9.82 27.36
C ASN A 442 6.86 10.15 26.02
N ARG A 443 7.89 11.00 26.03
CA ARG A 443 8.66 11.33 24.82
C ARG A 443 9.34 10.10 24.21
N LEU A 444 9.93 9.22 25.03
CA LEU A 444 10.49 7.96 24.56
C LEU A 444 9.42 7.09 23.89
N HIS A 445 8.22 6.99 24.50
CA HIS A 445 7.13 6.25 23.91
C HIS A 445 6.71 6.81 22.54
N GLU A 446 6.59 8.13 22.42
CA GLU A 446 6.29 8.82 21.15
C GLU A 446 7.36 8.59 20.09
N ASN A 447 8.65 8.71 20.45
CA ASN A 447 9.76 8.44 19.54
C ASN A 447 9.69 7.01 18.97
N VAL A 448 9.34 6.04 19.80
CA VAL A 448 9.16 4.65 19.35
C VAL A 448 7.94 4.50 18.43
N VAL A 449 6.85 5.24 18.68
CA VAL A 449 5.68 5.22 17.78
C VAL A 449 6.05 5.78 16.41
N TRP A 450 6.76 6.92 16.36
CA TRP A 450 7.23 7.51 15.10
C TRP A 450 8.24 6.62 14.38
N GLY A 451 9.19 6.01 15.12
CA GLY A 451 10.13 5.04 14.55
C GLY A 451 9.42 3.81 13.98
N MET A 452 8.35 3.34 14.62
CA MET A 452 7.52 2.24 14.10
C MET A 452 6.75 2.67 12.86
N ARG A 453 6.12 3.85 12.85
CA ARG A 453 5.42 4.38 11.68
C ARG A 453 6.37 4.49 10.49
N GLY A 454 7.54 5.07 10.69
CA GLY A 454 8.53 5.27 9.63
C GLY A 454 9.09 3.99 9.03
N ASN A 455 9.19 2.91 9.82
CA ASN A 455 9.74 1.64 9.35
C ASN A 455 8.69 0.61 8.93
N PHE A 456 7.42 1.00 8.86
CA PHE A 456 6.34 0.15 8.36
C PHE A 456 5.78 0.74 7.08
N LEU A 457 6.62 0.78 6.06
CA LEU A 457 6.24 1.13 4.70
C LEU A 457 6.25 -0.15 3.87
N ASP A 458 5.08 -0.78 3.82
CA ASP A 458 4.80 -2.09 3.22
C ASP A 458 5.49 -3.29 3.89
N VAL A 459 6.81 -3.25 4.06
CA VAL A 459 7.59 -4.23 4.83
C VAL A 459 8.20 -3.56 6.08
N PRO A 460 8.51 -4.32 7.14
CA PRO A 460 9.17 -3.77 8.31
C PRO A 460 10.68 -3.58 8.02
N THR A 461 11.10 -2.34 7.76
CA THR A 461 12.46 -1.99 7.40
C THR A 461 13.37 -1.80 8.62
N ASP A 462 14.68 -1.89 8.44
CA ASP A 462 15.67 -1.50 9.45
C ASP A 462 15.74 0.02 9.64
N CYS A 463 15.65 0.76 8.53
CA CYS A 463 15.72 2.21 8.51
C CYS A 463 15.01 2.75 7.25
N PRO A 464 14.48 3.98 7.24
CA PRO A 464 13.71 4.50 6.10
C PRO A 464 14.45 5.50 5.20
N GLN A 465 15.66 5.92 5.54
CA GLN A 465 16.35 7.08 4.97
C GLN A 465 17.47 6.71 3.98
N ARG A 466 18.39 5.83 4.37
CA ARG A 466 19.59 5.51 3.57
C ARG A 466 19.31 4.44 2.52
N ASP A 467 20.32 4.12 1.73
CA ASP A 467 20.38 3.05 0.72
C ASP A 467 20.34 1.62 1.31
N GLU A 468 19.32 1.33 2.12
CA GLU A 468 19.11 0.01 2.71
C GLU A 468 17.62 -0.31 2.74
N ARG A 469 16.89 0.14 3.77
CA ARG A 469 15.44 0.00 3.86
C ARG A 469 14.99 -1.45 3.65
N LEU A 470 15.74 -2.40 4.20
CA LEU A 470 15.54 -3.82 3.97
C LEU A 470 14.79 -4.46 5.14
N GLY A 471 14.06 -5.54 4.84
CA GLY A 471 13.35 -6.33 5.84
C GLY A 471 14.25 -7.21 6.73
N TRP A 472 15.19 -6.63 7.46
CA TRP A 472 16.13 -7.37 8.31
C TRP A 472 15.43 -8.21 9.38
N THR A 473 15.74 -9.50 9.41
CA THR A 473 15.13 -10.46 10.36
C THR A 473 15.39 -10.08 11.82
N THR A 474 16.59 -9.59 12.13
CA THR A 474 17.03 -9.22 13.47
C THR A 474 16.51 -7.86 13.96
N GLY A 475 16.12 -6.94 13.07
CA GLY A 475 15.47 -5.68 13.47
C GLY A 475 14.03 -5.88 13.93
N VAL A 476 13.35 -6.89 13.37
CA VAL A 476 11.94 -7.20 13.62
C VAL A 476 11.74 -8.10 14.84
N CYS A 477 12.60 -9.12 15.02
CA CYS A 477 12.43 -10.13 16.07
C CYS A 477 12.45 -9.59 17.52
N PRO A 478 13.36 -8.69 17.93
CA PRO A 478 13.39 -8.12 19.29
C PRO A 478 12.19 -7.20 19.56
N ASN A 479 11.75 -6.45 18.54
CA ASN A 479 10.66 -5.48 18.68
C ASN A 479 9.26 -6.09 18.49
N ARG A 480 9.15 -7.36 18.10
CA ARG A 480 7.88 -8.05 17.82
C ARG A 480 6.87 -7.95 18.97
N ARG A 481 7.31 -8.10 20.23
CA ARG A 481 6.42 -7.96 21.41
C ARG A 481 5.96 -6.52 21.64
N LEU A 482 6.80 -5.53 21.30
CA LEU A 482 6.47 -4.12 21.42
C LEU A 482 5.51 -3.68 20.29
N HIS A 483 5.76 -4.14 19.07
CA HIS A 483 4.89 -3.93 17.91
C HIS A 483 3.51 -4.54 18.14
N LEU A 484 3.40 -5.82 18.53
CA LEU A 484 2.12 -6.48 18.81
C LEU A 484 1.24 -5.79 19.87
N ARG A 485 1.84 -4.99 20.77
CA ARG A 485 1.11 -4.19 21.76
C ARG A 485 0.69 -2.81 21.26
N ARG A 486 1.35 -2.26 20.23
CA ARG A 486 1.16 -0.87 19.75
C ARG A 486 0.40 -0.78 18.42
N GLY A 487 0.36 -1.84 17.62
CA GLY A 487 -0.45 -1.99 16.41
C GLY A 487 -0.94 -3.43 16.22
N ARG A 488 -1.91 -3.66 15.32
CA ARG A 488 -2.37 -5.02 14.98
C ARG A 488 -1.50 -5.62 13.86
N PHE A 489 -0.64 -6.58 14.23
CA PHE A 489 0.40 -7.18 13.36
C PHE A 489 0.22 -8.66 12.90
N PRO A 490 -0.96 -9.29 12.80
CA PRO A 490 -1.00 -10.74 12.57
C PRO A 490 -0.30 -11.22 11.29
N LEU A 491 -0.28 -10.43 10.19
CA LEU A 491 0.13 -10.93 8.87
C LEU A 491 1.23 -10.14 8.13
N LEU A 492 1.54 -8.89 8.50
CA LEU A 492 2.74 -8.19 8.01
C LEU A 492 4.03 -8.99 8.35
N LEU A 493 3.94 -9.84 9.38
CA LEU A 493 4.99 -10.76 9.80
C LEU A 493 4.74 -12.23 9.42
N ALA A 494 3.53 -12.63 9.00
CA ALA A 494 3.20 -14.02 8.64
C ALA A 494 3.45 -14.34 7.16
N GLY A 495 3.76 -13.35 6.32
CA GLY A 495 4.28 -13.56 4.97
C GLY A 495 5.67 -14.22 4.92
N ARG A 496 6.25 -14.56 6.08
CA ARG A 496 7.47 -15.35 6.22
C ARG A 496 7.11 -16.71 6.85
N PRO A 497 7.41 -17.85 6.22
CA PRO A 497 7.40 -19.11 6.92
C PRO A 497 8.39 -18.99 8.09
N GLY A 498 7.93 -19.31 9.31
CA GLY A 498 8.84 -19.57 10.41
C GLY A 498 9.83 -20.63 9.96
N SER A 499 11.12 -20.43 10.24
CA SER A 499 12.15 -21.44 10.00
C SER A 499 11.72 -22.74 10.68
N GLY A 500 11.21 -23.68 9.90
CA GLY A 500 11.03 -25.05 10.33
C GLY A 500 12.40 -25.54 10.76
N SER A 501 12.54 -25.84 12.04
CA SER A 501 13.67 -26.59 12.56
C SER A 501 13.59 -27.99 11.95
N ASP A 502 14.19 -28.17 10.78
CA ASP A 502 14.33 -29.47 10.16
C ASP A 502 15.36 -30.28 10.97
N GLU A 503 14.90 -31.35 11.59
CA GLU A 503 15.59 -32.19 12.58
C GLU A 503 16.73 -33.05 11.99
N ARG A 504 17.29 -32.66 10.84
CA ARG A 504 18.33 -33.43 10.13
C ARG A 504 19.77 -32.99 10.41
N GLY A 505 19.98 -31.98 11.25
CA GLY A 505 21.31 -31.48 11.62
C GLY A 505 22.01 -32.22 12.77
N ARG A 506 21.33 -33.09 13.53
CA ARG A 506 21.89 -33.68 14.77
C ARG A 506 22.60 -35.03 14.61
N ARG A 507 22.74 -35.58 13.40
CA ARG A 507 23.41 -36.89 13.18
C ARG A 507 24.79 -36.85 12.51
N ARG A 508 25.41 -35.68 12.34
CA ARG A 508 26.77 -35.58 11.76
C ARG A 508 27.87 -35.08 12.70
N ALA A 509 27.58 -34.88 13.98
CA ALA A 509 28.57 -34.43 14.98
C ALA A 509 29.01 -35.51 15.99
N ALA A 510 28.65 -36.79 15.78
CA ALA A 510 28.92 -37.87 16.75
C ALA A 510 29.97 -38.91 16.29
N ASN A 511 30.65 -38.73 15.15
CA ASN A 511 31.59 -39.73 14.59
C ASN A 511 33.01 -39.18 14.32
N ARG A 512 33.51 -38.30 15.19
CA ARG A 512 34.93 -37.90 15.22
C ARG A 512 35.44 -37.77 16.66
N ALA A 513 35.46 -38.89 17.38
CA ALA A 513 36.28 -39.06 18.57
C ALA A 513 36.35 -40.55 18.91
N GLN A 514 37.21 -41.31 18.23
CA GLN A 514 37.72 -42.60 18.70
C GLN A 514 38.85 -43.08 17.77
N HIS A 515 40.09 -42.83 18.19
CA HIS A 515 41.21 -43.73 17.95
C HIS A 515 41.98 -43.82 19.27
N PRO A 516 42.14 -45.03 19.84
CA PRO A 516 42.87 -45.23 21.07
C PRO A 516 44.34 -45.57 20.77
N GLY A 517 45.20 -45.33 21.75
CA GLY A 517 46.37 -46.19 21.97
C GLY A 517 45.96 -47.47 22.70
#